data_AF-A0AAV0VUF0-F1
#
_entry.id   AF-A0AAV0VUF0-F1
#
_cell.length_a   1.000
_cell.length_b   1.000
_cell.length_c   1.000
_cell.angle_alpha   90.00
_cell.angle_beta   90.00
_cell.angle_gamma   90.00
#
_symmetry.space_group_name_H-M   'P 1'
#
loop_
_entity.id
_entity.type
_entity.pdbx_description
1 polymer ?
#
loop_
_entity_poly.entity_id
_entity_poly.type
_entity_poly.pdbx_seq_one_letter_code
_entity_poly.pdbx_strand_id
1 'polypeptide(L)'
;MLAKDFYSIISSDESTTNFLISKNLVANNENAECIKCGSAMNLYLRKERGKERRVLRCKRKGCQTTQTLRKDNAFWTYIDKNGRLNSGLSLSQQLELVFYWTQGLSNKTIMSLTGRSSNTVCDWMNLCRDILLKMFEKRNKFGGPDVIIQVDKCLLRGSRKNHKGRHRLADLPSENIEDENDDPLENGKRNYGRRMDGPWVFGLCDDSEARYFVVEKRDKQTLHDIIKREVVLGSIIHSDGWPAYNGIAQYGFTHNTVNHSENFVDPLTQAHTQRIESLWRPLRLKVVKNMCGTSPDLLPRYLMETWWRGINKSDLFNAFLRDMAEVFV
;
A
#
# COMPACT_ATOMS: atom_id res chain seq x y z
N MET A 1 0.54 13.51 14.71
CA MET A 1 1.71 14.27 15.20
C MET A 1 1.80 15.62 14.48
N LEU A 2 2.08 16.73 15.17
CA LEU A 2 2.27 18.03 14.52
C LEU A 2 3.69 18.15 13.93
N ALA A 3 3.85 18.94 12.88
CA ALA A 3 5.14 19.14 12.22
C ALA A 3 6.22 19.68 13.18
N LYS A 4 5.87 20.63 14.07
CA LYS A 4 6.81 21.19 15.05
C LYS A 4 7.41 20.12 15.98
N ASP A 5 6.58 19.16 16.40
CA ASP A 5 6.99 18.08 17.30
C ASP A 5 7.87 17.10 16.54
N PHE A 6 7.50 16.82 15.28
CA PHE A 6 8.29 16.00 14.37
C PHE A 6 9.69 16.57 14.12
N TYR A 7 9.80 17.86 13.80
CA TYR A 7 11.09 18.50 13.56
C TYR A 7 11.96 18.60 14.83
N SER A 8 11.37 18.63 16.02
CA SER A 8 12.11 18.47 17.28
C SER A 8 12.74 17.07 17.39
N ILE A 9 12.02 16.02 16.99
CA ILE A 9 12.51 14.63 16.97
C ILE A 9 13.68 14.48 15.99
N ILE A 10 13.56 15.02 14.77
CA ILE A 10 14.61 14.87 13.74
C ILE A 10 15.71 15.94 13.79
N SER A 11 15.72 16.79 14.83
CA SER A 11 16.72 17.86 15.00
C SER A 11 18.17 17.35 15.07
N SER A 12 18.37 16.12 15.53
CA SER A 12 19.66 15.44 15.54
C SER A 12 19.49 13.94 15.35
N ASP A 13 20.55 13.28 14.87
CA ASP A 13 20.60 11.82 14.77
C ASP A 13 20.47 11.15 16.15
N GLU A 14 20.91 11.82 17.22
CA GLU A 14 20.72 11.38 18.60
C GLU A 14 19.25 11.37 19.01
N SER A 15 18.56 12.51 18.84
CA SER A 15 17.15 12.64 19.18
C SER A 15 16.30 11.62 18.40
N THR A 16 16.58 11.48 17.10
CA THR A 16 15.90 10.49 16.25
C THR A 16 16.14 9.06 16.74
N THR A 17 17.39 8.71 17.06
CA THR A 17 17.74 7.37 17.52
C THR A 17 17.02 7.04 18.83
N ASN A 18 17.03 7.96 19.80
CA ASN A 18 16.37 7.79 21.08
C ASN A 18 14.84 7.63 20.89
N PHE A 19 14.24 8.44 20.02
CA PHE A 19 12.84 8.31 19.65
C PHE A 19 12.53 6.92 19.07
N LEU A 20 13.32 6.44 18.11
CA LEU A 20 13.11 5.12 17.50
C LEU A 20 13.31 3.97 18.49
N ILE A 21 14.27 4.08 19.42
CA ILE A 21 14.46 3.11 20.51
C ILE A 21 13.23 3.09 21.41
N SER A 22 12.69 4.24 21.80
CA SER A 22 11.46 4.32 22.63
C SER A 22 10.22 3.74 21.95
N LYS A 23 10.26 3.55 20.62
CA LYS A 23 9.21 2.89 19.83
C LYS A 23 9.51 1.43 19.52
N ASN A 24 10.60 0.87 20.06
CA ASN A 24 11.11 -0.47 19.75
C ASN A 24 11.39 -0.70 18.26
N LEU A 25 11.70 0.36 17.50
CA LEU A 25 11.97 0.27 16.06
C LEU A 25 13.45 0.08 15.72
N VAL A 26 14.33 0.31 16.68
CA VAL A 26 15.78 0.20 16.58
C VAL A 26 16.30 -0.44 17.87
N ALA A 27 17.35 -1.25 17.78
CA ALA A 27 17.90 -1.97 18.93
C ALA A 27 18.27 -1.01 20.08
N ASN A 28 17.79 -1.34 21.29
CA ASN A 28 18.24 -0.68 22.51
C ASN A 28 19.71 -1.06 22.78
N ASN A 29 20.52 -0.08 23.17
CA ASN A 29 21.93 -0.25 23.49
C ASN A 29 22.18 -0.97 24.82
N GLU A 30 21.20 -0.93 25.75
CA GLU A 30 21.37 -1.44 27.13
C GLU A 30 21.62 -2.95 27.19
N ASN A 31 21.02 -3.73 26.28
CA ASN A 31 21.14 -5.19 26.22
C ASN A 31 21.80 -5.68 24.92
N ALA A 32 22.52 -4.82 24.21
CA ALA A 32 23.13 -5.20 22.93
C ALA A 32 24.35 -6.11 23.13
N GLU A 33 24.29 -7.32 22.58
CA GLU A 33 25.37 -8.30 22.63
C GLU A 33 26.20 -8.36 21.34
N CYS A 34 27.50 -8.63 21.50
CA CYS A 34 28.42 -8.79 20.40
C CYS A 34 28.19 -10.10 19.64
N ILE A 35 27.83 -10.05 18.35
CA ILE A 35 27.64 -11.24 17.50
C ILE A 35 28.86 -12.18 17.52
N LYS A 36 30.08 -11.65 17.66
CA LYS A 36 31.30 -12.44 17.65
C LYS A 36 31.62 -13.11 18.99
N CYS A 37 31.27 -12.50 20.12
CA CYS A 37 31.81 -12.93 21.41
C CYS A 37 30.86 -12.83 22.61
N GLY A 38 29.58 -12.51 22.39
CA GLY A 38 28.52 -12.42 23.41
C GLY A 38 28.67 -11.27 24.41
N SER A 39 29.80 -10.55 24.41
CA SER A 39 30.03 -9.46 25.36
C SER A 39 29.14 -8.25 25.08
N ALA A 40 28.77 -7.52 26.13
CA ALA A 40 28.01 -6.28 26.03
C ALA A 40 28.70 -5.24 25.13
N MET A 41 27.89 -4.45 24.43
CA MET A 41 28.34 -3.39 23.53
C MET A 41 28.05 -2.00 24.11
N ASN A 42 28.79 -0.99 23.64
CA ASN A 42 28.53 0.43 23.91
C ASN A 42 28.23 1.16 22.61
N LEU A 43 27.43 2.22 22.71
CA LEU A 43 27.26 3.17 21.62
C LEU A 43 28.58 3.91 21.36
N TYR A 44 28.99 3.99 20.10
CA TYR A 44 30.21 4.63 19.66
C TYR A 44 29.94 5.52 18.45
N LEU A 45 30.48 6.74 18.46
CA LEU A 45 30.44 7.67 17.34
C LEU A 45 31.61 7.37 16.40
N ARG A 46 31.30 6.83 15.22
CA ARG A 46 32.28 6.58 14.14
C ARG A 46 32.26 7.75 13.17
N LYS A 47 33.40 8.38 12.96
CA LYS A 47 33.61 9.39 11.91
C LYS A 47 34.09 8.70 10.64
N GLU A 48 33.37 8.86 9.54
CA GLU A 48 33.73 8.24 8.27
C GLU A 48 33.42 9.18 7.11
N ARG A 49 34.45 9.58 6.35
CA ARG A 49 34.34 10.49 5.20
C ARG A 49 33.53 11.78 5.51
N GLY A 50 33.78 12.38 6.68
CA GLY A 50 33.10 13.61 7.13
C GLY A 50 31.68 13.41 7.66
N LYS A 51 31.17 12.18 7.74
CA LYS A 51 29.87 11.86 8.35
C LYS A 51 30.07 11.19 9.70
N GLU A 52 29.29 11.62 10.69
CA GLU A 52 29.22 10.97 11.99
C GLU A 52 28.10 9.92 11.98
N ARG A 53 28.43 8.69 12.41
CA ARG A 53 27.47 7.59 12.50
C ARG A 53 27.56 6.91 13.84
N ARG A 54 26.42 6.66 14.46
CA ARG A 54 26.31 5.87 15.69
C ARG A 54 26.36 4.38 15.35
N VAL A 55 27.28 3.65 15.98
CA VAL A 55 27.45 2.19 15.86
C VAL A 55 27.58 1.58 17.25
N LEU A 56 27.25 0.31 17.40
CA LEU A 56 27.54 -0.46 18.62
C LEU A 56 28.96 -1.01 18.51
N ARG A 57 29.81 -0.79 19.51
CA ARG A 57 31.18 -1.34 19.60
C ARG A 57 31.31 -2.27 20.80
N CYS A 58 31.93 -3.44 20.57
CA CYS A 58 32.14 -4.43 21.62
C CYS A 58 33.04 -3.88 22.75
N LYS A 59 32.67 -4.14 24.03
CA LYS A 59 33.49 -3.77 25.20
C LYS A 59 34.70 -4.70 25.42
N ARG A 60 34.66 -5.93 24.91
CA ARG A 60 35.70 -6.94 25.17
C ARG A 60 37.03 -6.50 24.57
N LYS A 61 38.06 -6.40 25.41
CA LYS A 61 39.43 -6.10 24.99
C LYS A 61 39.88 -7.12 23.92
N GLY A 62 40.39 -6.62 22.79
CA GLY A 62 40.79 -7.45 21.64
C GLY A 62 39.67 -7.73 20.62
N CYS A 63 38.40 -7.48 20.95
CA CYS A 63 37.30 -7.62 20.01
C CYS A 63 37.01 -6.28 19.30
N GLN A 64 37.32 -6.20 18.01
CA GLN A 64 37.09 -4.99 17.18
C GLN A 64 35.73 -5.00 16.47
N THR A 65 34.82 -5.90 16.85
CA THR A 65 33.51 -6.02 16.21
C THR A 65 32.67 -4.78 16.48
N THR A 66 32.16 -4.20 15.39
CA THR A 66 31.14 -3.16 15.40
C THR A 66 29.86 -3.68 14.75
N GLN A 67 28.71 -3.19 15.20
CA GLN A 67 27.40 -3.54 14.66
C GLN A 67 26.60 -2.27 14.40
N THR A 68 25.76 -2.29 13.36
CA THR A 68 24.80 -1.22 13.11
C THR A 68 23.63 -1.32 14.09
N LEU A 69 23.11 -0.17 14.54
CA LEU A 69 21.87 -0.10 15.33
C LEU A 69 20.66 -0.64 14.55
N ARG A 70 20.74 -0.62 13.22
CA ARG A 70 19.66 -0.98 12.30
C ARG A 70 19.50 -2.50 12.12
N LYS A 71 20.42 -3.32 12.65
CA LYS A 71 20.58 -4.73 12.27
C LYS A 71 19.30 -5.56 12.44
N ASP A 72 18.50 -5.24 13.44
CA ASP A 72 17.32 -6.02 13.83
C ASP A 72 16.05 -5.54 13.10
N ASN A 73 16.11 -4.45 12.34
CA ASN A 73 14.98 -3.93 11.58
C ASN A 73 15.38 -3.66 10.13
N ALA A 74 14.97 -4.57 9.25
CA ALA A 74 15.33 -4.55 7.83
C ALA A 74 14.86 -3.27 7.11
N PHE A 75 13.79 -2.63 7.59
CA PHE A 75 13.29 -1.36 7.06
C PHE A 75 14.36 -0.26 7.08
N TRP A 76 15.06 -0.10 8.22
CA TRP A 76 16.06 0.96 8.38
C TRP A 76 17.39 0.62 7.66
N THR A 77 17.70 -0.67 7.51
CA THR A 77 18.90 -1.08 6.75
C THR A 77 18.79 -0.75 5.26
N TYR A 78 17.59 -0.87 4.69
CA TYR A 78 17.32 -0.81 3.24
C TYR A 78 18.29 -1.69 2.44
N ILE A 79 17.81 -2.88 2.12
CA ILE A 79 18.52 -3.82 1.25
C ILE A 79 17.91 -3.68 -0.14
N ASP A 80 18.73 -3.34 -1.12
CA ASP A 80 18.25 -3.26 -2.51
C ASP A 80 17.93 -4.65 -3.08
N LYS A 81 17.36 -4.69 -4.29
CA LYS A 81 17.00 -5.95 -4.97
C LYS A 81 18.18 -6.92 -5.16
N ASN A 82 19.42 -6.44 -5.06
CA ASN A 82 20.64 -7.22 -5.21
C ASN A 82 21.24 -7.64 -3.86
N GLY A 83 20.51 -7.47 -2.75
CA GLY A 83 20.99 -7.85 -1.43
C GLY A 83 22.02 -6.87 -0.85
N ARG A 84 22.23 -5.70 -1.46
CA ARG A 84 23.25 -4.74 -1.01
C ARG A 84 22.64 -3.67 -0.11
N LEU A 85 23.31 -3.41 1.01
CA LEU A 85 22.95 -2.36 1.95
C LEU A 85 23.46 -1.01 1.43
N ASN A 86 22.61 -0.32 0.65
CA ASN A 86 23.03 0.83 -0.15
C ASN A 86 22.48 2.17 0.35
N SER A 87 21.78 2.23 1.48
CA SER A 87 21.21 3.49 1.96
C SER A 87 22.25 4.39 2.61
N GLY A 88 22.66 5.43 1.88
CA GLY A 88 23.52 6.51 2.38
C GLY A 88 22.84 7.45 3.39
N LEU A 89 21.53 7.28 3.66
CA LEU A 89 20.71 8.15 4.50
C LEU A 89 20.91 7.85 6.00
N SER A 90 20.93 8.90 6.82
CA SER A 90 20.86 8.79 8.29
C SER A 90 19.45 8.41 8.76
N LEU A 91 19.29 7.99 10.01
CA LEU A 91 17.96 7.63 10.55
C LEU A 91 17.00 8.83 10.54
N SER A 92 17.50 10.04 10.82
CA SER A 92 16.72 11.29 10.76
C SER A 92 16.15 11.52 9.36
N GLN A 93 16.98 11.36 8.33
CA GLN A 93 16.61 11.50 6.93
C GLN A 93 15.62 10.42 6.47
N GLN A 94 15.77 9.19 6.97
CA GLN A 94 14.84 8.10 6.67
C GLN A 94 13.47 8.34 7.32
N LEU A 95 13.46 8.75 8.60
CA LEU A 95 12.24 9.07 9.33
C LEU A 95 11.51 10.28 8.73
N GLU A 96 12.24 11.27 8.21
CA GLU A 96 11.69 12.38 7.44
C GLU A 96 10.91 11.92 6.20
N LEU A 97 11.46 10.99 5.42
CA LEU A 97 10.77 10.43 4.25
C LEU A 97 9.50 9.68 4.66
N VAL A 98 9.56 8.91 5.75
CA VAL A 98 8.38 8.23 6.32
C VAL A 98 7.32 9.25 6.72
N PHE A 99 7.71 10.32 7.42
CA PHE A 99 6.78 11.37 7.83
C PHE A 99 6.09 12.00 6.63
N TYR A 100 6.83 12.45 5.62
CA TYR A 100 6.24 13.03 4.41
C TYR A 100 5.33 12.06 3.65
N TRP A 101 5.69 10.77 3.58
CA TRP A 101 4.81 9.75 3.01
C TRP A 101 3.50 9.63 3.80
N THR A 102 3.56 9.58 5.15
CA THR A 102 2.36 9.49 5.98
C THR A 102 1.47 10.72 5.81
N GLN A 103 2.05 11.91 5.65
CA GLN A 103 1.34 13.17 5.38
C GLN A 103 0.77 13.25 3.94
N GLY A 104 1.05 12.27 3.07
CA GLY A 104 0.49 12.21 1.73
C GLY A 104 1.11 13.19 0.73
N LEU A 105 2.34 13.64 0.96
CA LEU A 105 3.04 14.53 0.03
C LEU A 105 3.34 13.81 -1.29
N SER A 106 3.31 14.57 -2.39
CA SER A 106 3.69 14.04 -3.70
C SER A 106 5.19 13.82 -3.81
N ASN A 107 5.63 12.86 -4.63
CA ASN A 107 7.06 12.62 -4.87
C ASN A 107 7.79 13.90 -5.33
N LYS A 108 7.15 14.71 -6.19
CA LYS A 108 7.71 16.00 -6.65
C LYS A 108 7.97 16.95 -5.50
N THR A 109 7.02 17.05 -4.57
CA THR A 109 7.14 17.87 -3.36
C THR A 109 8.26 17.35 -2.47
N ILE A 110 8.31 16.04 -2.21
CA ILE A 110 9.34 15.42 -1.37
C ILE A 110 10.73 15.65 -1.96
N MET A 111 10.90 15.49 -3.27
CA MET A 111 12.16 15.78 -3.95
C MET A 111 12.59 17.24 -3.75
N SER A 112 11.65 18.19 -3.93
CA SER A 112 11.93 19.61 -3.75
C SER A 112 12.29 19.97 -2.31
N LEU A 113 11.64 19.37 -1.31
CA LEU A 113 11.89 19.65 0.10
C LEU A 113 13.21 19.05 0.60
N THR A 114 13.60 17.90 0.04
CA THR A 114 14.72 17.11 0.58
C THR A 114 15.99 17.16 -0.27
N GLY A 115 15.90 17.64 -1.52
CA GLY A 115 16.98 17.58 -2.50
C GLY A 115 17.36 16.16 -2.94
N ARG A 116 16.52 15.15 -2.64
CA ARG A 116 16.80 13.73 -2.95
C ARG A 116 16.40 13.38 -4.38
N SER A 117 17.10 12.40 -4.95
CA SER A 117 16.81 11.90 -6.30
C SER A 117 15.45 11.21 -6.36
N SER A 118 14.84 11.21 -7.54
CA SER A 118 13.56 10.54 -7.80
C SER A 118 13.59 9.06 -7.40
N ASN A 119 14.67 8.35 -7.76
CA ASN A 119 14.84 6.93 -7.43
C ASN A 119 14.81 6.72 -5.91
N THR A 120 15.57 7.51 -5.15
CA THR A 120 15.59 7.42 -3.68
C THR A 120 14.20 7.64 -3.10
N VAL A 121 13.49 8.68 -3.53
CA VAL A 121 12.14 8.95 -3.04
C VAL A 121 11.21 7.80 -3.38
N CYS A 122 11.21 7.33 -4.63
CA CYS A 122 10.36 6.23 -5.10
C CYS A 122 10.58 4.95 -4.28
N ASP A 123 11.84 4.56 -4.07
CA ASP A 123 12.22 3.38 -3.30
C ASP A 123 11.69 3.46 -1.87
N TRP A 124 11.84 4.62 -1.21
CA TRP A 124 11.32 4.82 0.15
C TRP A 124 9.79 4.80 0.23
N MET A 125 9.09 5.39 -0.74
CA MET A 125 7.63 5.32 -0.77
C MET A 125 7.15 3.88 -0.98
N ASN A 126 7.87 3.08 -1.78
CA ASN A 126 7.56 1.67 -2.00
C ASN A 126 7.86 0.81 -0.78
N LEU A 127 8.97 1.08 -0.08
CA LEU A 127 9.31 0.42 1.18
C LEU A 127 8.23 0.69 2.24
N CYS A 128 7.68 1.91 2.29
CA CYS A 128 6.56 2.20 3.17
C CYS A 128 5.33 1.33 2.84
N ARG A 129 5.06 1.10 1.55
CA ARG A 129 3.95 0.24 1.11
C ARG A 129 4.18 -1.25 1.40
N ASP A 130 5.43 -1.71 1.47
CA ASP A 130 5.75 -3.10 1.83
C ASP A 130 5.28 -3.46 3.25
N ILE A 131 5.36 -2.51 4.20
CA ILE A 131 4.81 -2.72 5.54
C ILE A 131 3.31 -2.97 5.45
N LEU A 132 2.59 -2.18 4.65
CA LEU A 132 1.14 -2.28 4.54
C LEU A 132 0.72 -3.60 3.89
N LEU A 133 1.49 -4.11 2.93
CA LEU A 133 1.27 -5.42 2.33
C LEU A 133 1.32 -6.52 3.40
N LYS A 134 2.36 -6.51 4.24
CA LYS A 134 2.51 -7.48 5.33
C LYS A 134 1.42 -7.35 6.39
N MET A 135 1.01 -6.13 6.73
CA MET A 135 -0.13 -5.88 7.61
C MET A 135 -1.43 -6.43 7.01
N PHE A 136 -1.62 -6.24 5.71
CA PHE A 136 -2.77 -6.80 5.02
C PHE A 136 -2.74 -8.32 5.13
N GLU A 137 -1.63 -9.00 4.84
CA GLU A 137 -1.52 -10.46 4.93
C GLU A 137 -1.88 -11.03 6.32
N LYS A 138 -1.54 -10.32 7.41
CA LYS A 138 -1.86 -10.73 8.79
C LYS A 138 -3.31 -10.45 9.21
N ARG A 139 -4.11 -9.74 8.40
CA ARG A 139 -5.46 -9.31 8.77
C ARG A 139 -6.42 -10.49 8.95
N ASN A 140 -7.42 -10.29 9.80
CA ASN A 140 -8.54 -11.21 9.93
C ASN A 140 -9.53 -11.10 8.77
N LYS A 141 -10.41 -12.08 8.65
CA LYS A 141 -11.59 -11.98 7.80
C LYS A 141 -12.46 -10.78 8.19
N PHE A 142 -13.23 -10.32 7.22
CA PHE A 142 -14.03 -9.12 7.23
C PHE A 142 -15.50 -9.41 7.51
N GLY A 143 -16.17 -8.52 8.22
CA GLY A 143 -17.58 -8.65 8.61
C GLY A 143 -17.84 -9.66 9.72
N GLY A 144 -19.03 -10.25 9.71
CA GLY A 144 -19.55 -11.12 10.75
C GLY A 144 -21.07 -11.31 10.60
N PRO A 145 -21.68 -12.14 11.46
CA PRO A 145 -23.13 -12.27 11.51
C PRO A 145 -23.81 -10.90 11.61
N ASP A 146 -24.85 -10.70 10.81
CA ASP A 146 -25.62 -9.45 10.71
C ASP A 146 -24.85 -8.23 10.20
N VAL A 147 -23.58 -8.37 9.81
CA VAL A 147 -22.82 -7.29 9.18
C VAL A 147 -23.08 -7.26 7.69
N ILE A 148 -23.46 -6.08 7.19
CA ILE A 148 -23.67 -5.82 5.77
C ILE A 148 -22.34 -5.50 5.11
N ILE A 149 -22.01 -6.24 4.06
CA ILE A 149 -20.86 -6.03 3.21
C ILE A 149 -21.33 -5.71 1.80
N GLN A 150 -20.99 -4.52 1.33
CA GLN A 150 -21.24 -4.11 -0.04
C GLN A 150 -20.09 -4.55 -0.93
N VAL A 151 -20.41 -5.15 -2.07
CA VAL A 151 -19.42 -5.67 -3.03
C VAL A 151 -19.66 -5.12 -4.43
N ASP A 152 -18.59 -4.66 -5.08
CA ASP A 152 -18.67 -4.14 -6.44
C ASP A 152 -17.34 -4.26 -7.20
N LYS A 153 -17.37 -4.16 -8.53
CA LYS A 153 -16.18 -4.19 -9.40
C LYS A 153 -16.03 -2.88 -10.14
N CYS A 154 -14.81 -2.37 -10.16
CA CYS A 154 -14.47 -1.13 -10.81
C CYS A 154 -13.32 -1.33 -11.81
N LEU A 155 -13.48 -0.80 -13.02
CA LEU A 155 -12.37 -0.65 -13.95
C LEU A 155 -11.57 0.60 -13.57
N LEU A 156 -10.31 0.43 -13.19
CA LEU A 156 -9.41 1.54 -12.83
C LEU A 156 -8.67 2.09 -14.05
N ARG A 157 -9.41 2.66 -15.00
CA ARG A 157 -8.88 3.45 -16.13
C ARG A 157 -9.74 4.68 -16.38
N GLY A 158 -9.27 5.60 -17.23
CA GLY A 158 -10.00 6.82 -17.58
C GLY A 158 -11.38 6.51 -18.13
N SER A 159 -12.38 7.34 -17.81
CA SER A 159 -13.70 7.25 -18.43
C SER A 159 -13.65 7.80 -19.86
N ARG A 160 -14.37 7.17 -20.79
CA ARG A 160 -14.60 7.76 -22.12
C ARG A 160 -15.40 9.05 -21.98
N LYS A 161 -15.24 9.96 -22.96
CA LYS A 161 -16.13 11.11 -23.10
C LYS A 161 -17.59 10.63 -23.15
N ASN A 162 -18.44 11.18 -22.29
CA ASN A 162 -19.85 10.85 -22.14
C ASN A 162 -20.15 9.39 -21.72
N HIS A 163 -19.18 8.64 -21.19
CA HIS A 163 -19.31 7.20 -20.89
C HIS A 163 -19.73 6.35 -22.11
N LYS A 164 -19.57 6.88 -23.32
CA LYS A 164 -19.94 6.22 -24.57
C LYS A 164 -18.71 5.58 -25.21
N GLY A 165 -18.90 4.38 -25.75
CA GLY A 165 -17.85 3.60 -26.40
C GLY A 165 -17.09 2.68 -25.43
N ARG A 166 -16.41 1.67 -26.00
CA ARG A 166 -15.63 0.68 -25.24
C ARG A 166 -14.14 0.98 -25.37
N HIS A 167 -13.38 0.68 -24.31
CA HIS A 167 -11.93 0.75 -24.36
C HIS A 167 -11.34 -0.36 -25.24
N ARG A 168 -10.51 0.04 -26.21
CA ARG A 168 -9.77 -0.85 -27.11
C ARG A 168 -8.27 -0.60 -26.95
N LEU A 169 -7.46 -1.57 -27.35
CA LEU A 169 -5.99 -1.49 -27.30
C LEU A 169 -5.45 -0.27 -28.07
N ALA A 170 -6.02 0.04 -29.23
CA ALA A 170 -5.63 1.17 -30.06
C ALA A 170 -5.86 2.56 -29.43
N ASP A 171 -6.52 2.65 -28.28
CA ASP A 171 -6.75 3.91 -27.56
C ASP A 171 -5.69 4.17 -26.46
N LEU A 172 -4.69 3.29 -26.31
CA LEU A 172 -3.54 3.51 -25.43
C LEU A 172 -2.47 4.39 -26.10
N PRO A 173 -1.72 5.20 -25.34
CA PRO A 173 -0.51 5.85 -25.85
C PRO A 173 0.49 4.79 -26.36
N SER A 174 1.12 5.06 -27.51
CA SER A 174 1.97 4.14 -28.27
C SER A 174 3.14 3.53 -27.48
N GLU A 175 3.54 4.16 -26.37
CA GLU A 175 4.64 3.72 -25.50
C GLU A 175 4.37 2.43 -24.70
N ASN A 176 3.16 1.84 -24.77
CA ASN A 176 2.81 0.58 -24.07
C ASN A 176 2.47 -0.58 -25.00
N ILE A 177 2.79 -0.49 -26.30
CA ILE A 177 2.58 -1.56 -27.27
C ILE A 177 3.95 -2.20 -27.53
N GLU A 178 4.22 -3.36 -26.93
CA GLU A 178 5.47 -4.12 -27.14
C GLU A 178 5.51 -4.88 -28.48
N ASP A 179 4.50 -4.73 -29.35
CA ASP A 179 4.50 -5.34 -30.68
C ASP A 179 4.73 -4.27 -31.76
N GLU A 180 5.97 -4.12 -32.20
CA GLU A 180 6.40 -3.24 -33.32
C GLU A 180 5.83 -3.68 -34.68
N ASN A 181 5.13 -4.82 -34.77
CA ASN A 181 4.68 -5.41 -36.04
C ASN A 181 3.19 -5.19 -36.38
N ASP A 182 2.44 -4.42 -35.59
CA ASP A 182 1.03 -4.16 -35.87
C ASP A 182 0.73 -2.66 -35.75
N ASP A 183 1.38 -1.85 -36.59
CA ASP A 183 1.02 -0.43 -36.75
C ASP A 183 -0.42 -0.32 -37.29
N PRO A 184 -1.39 0.12 -36.46
CA PRO A 184 -2.80 0.16 -36.86
C PRO A 184 -3.09 1.25 -37.90
N LEU A 185 -2.16 2.18 -38.13
CA LEU A 185 -2.33 3.30 -39.06
C LEU A 185 -2.11 2.90 -40.52
N GLU A 186 -1.22 1.94 -40.81
CA GLU A 186 -0.92 1.54 -42.20
C GLU A 186 -2.03 0.70 -42.85
N ASN A 187 -2.83 -0.03 -42.06
CA ASN A 187 -3.74 -1.04 -42.61
C ASN A 187 -5.20 -0.59 -42.85
N GLY A 188 -5.52 0.70 -42.76
CA GLY A 188 -6.84 1.24 -43.14
C GLY A 188 -8.06 0.68 -42.38
N LYS A 189 -7.85 -0.11 -41.33
CA LYS A 189 -8.91 -0.75 -40.53
C LYS A 189 -9.29 0.17 -39.37
N ARG A 190 -10.34 0.97 -39.58
CA ARG A 190 -11.03 1.74 -38.54
C ARG A 190 -11.19 0.93 -37.24
N ASN A 191 -10.64 1.41 -36.12
CA ASN A 191 -11.00 1.15 -34.71
C ASN A 191 -11.66 -0.21 -34.34
N TYR A 192 -11.11 -1.34 -34.80
CA TYR A 192 -11.48 -2.68 -34.33
C TYR A 192 -10.44 -3.31 -33.39
N GLY A 193 -9.66 -2.50 -32.67
CA GLY A 193 -8.71 -3.00 -31.69
C GLY A 193 -9.33 -4.00 -30.70
N ARG A 194 -8.52 -4.99 -30.28
CA ARG A 194 -8.88 -5.99 -29.27
C ARG A 194 -9.44 -5.30 -28.02
N ARG A 195 -10.44 -5.94 -27.39
CA ARG A 195 -11.05 -5.45 -26.16
C ARG A 195 -10.01 -5.47 -25.05
N MET A 196 -9.96 -4.37 -24.31
CA MET A 196 -9.14 -4.26 -23.12
C MET A 196 -9.91 -4.83 -21.93
N ASP A 197 -9.42 -5.92 -21.35
CA ASP A 197 -10.11 -6.63 -20.26
C ASP A 197 -9.57 -6.30 -18.86
N GLY A 198 -8.58 -5.41 -18.69
CA GLY A 198 -8.04 -5.14 -17.34
C GLY A 198 -7.10 -3.93 -17.16
N PRO A 199 -6.65 -3.70 -15.91
CA PRO A 199 -6.99 -4.47 -14.70
C PRO A 199 -8.34 -4.04 -14.09
N TRP A 200 -9.17 -5.01 -13.69
CA TRP A 200 -10.33 -4.76 -12.85
C TRP A 200 -9.94 -4.81 -11.38
N VAL A 201 -10.67 -4.08 -10.55
CA VAL A 201 -10.56 -4.15 -9.11
C VAL A 201 -11.89 -4.55 -8.52
N PHE A 202 -11.89 -5.59 -7.70
CA PHE A 202 -13.02 -6.02 -6.91
C PHE A 202 -12.92 -5.44 -5.50
N GLY A 203 -13.97 -4.79 -5.03
CA GLY A 203 -14.00 -4.08 -3.76
C GLY A 203 -15.05 -4.65 -2.83
N LEU A 204 -14.72 -4.68 -1.54
CA LEU A 204 -15.59 -5.08 -0.45
C LEU A 204 -15.53 -3.99 0.62
N CYS A 205 -16.66 -3.53 1.12
CA CYS A 205 -16.67 -2.58 2.24
C CYS A 205 -17.88 -2.75 3.16
N ASP A 206 -17.70 -2.29 4.39
CA ASP A 206 -18.67 -2.17 5.46
C ASP A 206 -18.47 -0.79 6.10
N ASP A 207 -19.04 -0.55 7.27
CA ASP A 207 -18.90 0.73 7.95
C ASP A 207 -17.52 1.05 8.53
N SER A 208 -16.68 0.04 8.73
CA SER A 208 -15.36 0.15 9.34
C SER A 208 -14.23 0.32 8.30
N GLU A 209 -14.21 -0.49 7.25
CA GLU A 209 -13.11 -0.54 6.29
C GLU A 209 -13.55 -0.88 4.85
N ALA A 210 -12.60 -0.77 3.92
CA ALA A 210 -12.79 -1.12 2.52
C ALA A 210 -11.55 -1.79 1.95
N ARG A 211 -11.71 -2.99 1.40
CA ARG A 211 -10.65 -3.83 0.84
C ARG A 211 -10.79 -3.90 -0.68
N TYR A 212 -9.66 -3.95 -1.37
CA TYR A 212 -9.61 -3.92 -2.84
C TYR A 212 -8.66 -4.99 -3.38
N PHE A 213 -9.11 -5.73 -4.39
CA PHE A 213 -8.39 -6.86 -4.97
C PHE A 213 -8.31 -6.68 -6.48
N VAL A 214 -7.10 -6.75 -7.03
CA VAL A 214 -6.93 -6.81 -8.50
C VAL A 214 -7.49 -8.15 -8.97
N VAL A 215 -8.33 -8.10 -10.01
CA VAL A 215 -8.90 -9.29 -10.65
C VAL A 215 -8.71 -9.19 -12.16
N GLU A 216 -8.22 -10.26 -12.76
CA GLU A 216 -8.10 -10.36 -14.23
C GLU A 216 -9.46 -10.61 -14.86
N LYS A 217 -10.28 -11.45 -14.21
CA LYS A 217 -11.63 -11.82 -14.66
C LYS A 217 -12.65 -11.51 -13.58
N ARG A 218 -13.83 -11.07 -14.01
CA ARG A 218 -14.99 -10.79 -13.14
C ARG A 218 -16.02 -11.92 -13.18
N ASP A 219 -15.55 -13.14 -13.37
CA ASP A 219 -16.40 -14.32 -13.39
C ASP A 219 -16.84 -14.73 -11.98
N LYS A 220 -17.85 -15.60 -11.94
CA LYS A 220 -18.46 -16.08 -10.70
C LYS A 220 -17.42 -16.71 -9.78
N GLN A 221 -16.55 -17.55 -10.34
CA GLN A 221 -15.56 -18.28 -9.55
C GLN A 221 -14.58 -17.32 -8.86
N THR A 222 -14.00 -16.38 -9.61
CA THR A 222 -13.03 -15.42 -9.08
C THR A 222 -13.64 -14.57 -7.96
N LEU A 223 -14.84 -14.02 -8.17
CA LEU A 223 -15.48 -13.15 -7.18
C LEU A 223 -15.91 -13.93 -5.94
N HIS A 224 -16.47 -15.14 -6.11
CA HIS A 224 -16.90 -15.98 -5.00
C HIS A 224 -15.72 -16.48 -4.16
N ASP A 225 -14.60 -16.83 -4.79
CA ASP A 225 -13.40 -17.28 -4.09
C ASP A 225 -12.81 -16.15 -3.22
N ILE A 226 -12.81 -14.92 -3.72
CA ILE A 226 -12.44 -13.75 -2.92
C ILE A 226 -13.42 -13.57 -1.74
N ILE A 227 -14.73 -13.57 -1.97
CA ILE A 227 -15.72 -13.41 -0.88
C ILE A 227 -15.52 -14.49 0.19
N LYS A 228 -15.41 -15.77 -0.18
CA LYS A 228 -15.21 -16.88 0.78
C LYS A 228 -13.91 -16.74 1.58
N ARG A 229 -12.83 -16.30 0.95
CA ARG A 229 -11.53 -16.10 1.60
C ARG A 229 -11.57 -14.91 2.56
N GLU A 230 -12.21 -13.82 2.14
CA GLU A 230 -12.12 -12.53 2.82
C GLU A 230 -13.22 -12.28 3.83
N VAL A 231 -14.39 -12.89 3.67
CA VAL A 231 -15.61 -12.57 4.44
C VAL A 231 -15.93 -13.67 5.44
N VAL A 232 -16.33 -13.27 6.65
CA VAL A 232 -16.81 -14.17 7.71
C VAL A 232 -18.17 -14.76 7.32
N LEU A 233 -18.34 -16.07 7.49
CA LEU A 233 -19.60 -16.77 7.23
C LEU A 233 -20.75 -16.17 8.07
N GLY A 234 -21.96 -16.16 7.51
CA GLY A 234 -23.13 -15.52 8.12
C GLY A 234 -23.26 -14.02 7.85
N SER A 235 -22.29 -13.39 7.17
CA SER A 235 -22.41 -11.99 6.74
C SER A 235 -23.49 -11.81 5.66
N ILE A 236 -24.01 -10.59 5.56
CA ILE A 236 -25.00 -10.18 4.54
C ILE A 236 -24.25 -9.49 3.40
N ILE A 237 -24.29 -10.06 2.21
CA ILE A 237 -23.69 -9.49 1.00
C ILE A 237 -24.73 -8.64 0.26
N HIS A 238 -24.42 -7.37 0.03
CA HIS A 238 -25.16 -6.47 -0.83
C HIS A 238 -24.40 -6.25 -2.14
N SER A 239 -25.09 -6.42 -3.27
CA SER A 239 -24.46 -6.29 -4.58
C SER A 239 -25.39 -5.69 -5.64
N ASP A 240 -24.81 -5.30 -6.77
CA ASP A 240 -25.57 -5.01 -8.00
C ASP A 240 -26.14 -6.31 -8.61
N GLY A 241 -27.04 -6.16 -9.59
CA GLY A 241 -27.66 -7.27 -10.35
C GLY A 241 -26.74 -8.01 -11.30
N TRP A 242 -25.42 -7.97 -11.10
CA TRP A 242 -24.47 -8.65 -11.98
C TRP A 242 -24.56 -10.18 -11.83
N PRO A 243 -24.75 -10.96 -12.92
CA PRO A 243 -25.00 -12.40 -12.84
C PRO A 243 -23.91 -13.22 -12.15
N ALA A 244 -22.67 -12.73 -12.11
CA ALA A 244 -21.58 -13.46 -11.46
C ALA A 244 -21.75 -13.58 -9.94
N TYR A 245 -22.66 -12.85 -9.30
CA TYR A 245 -22.96 -13.00 -7.87
C TYR A 245 -24.02 -14.07 -7.57
N ASN A 246 -24.70 -14.57 -8.60
CA ASN A 246 -25.79 -15.53 -8.42
C ASN A 246 -25.30 -16.79 -7.71
N GLY A 247 -25.99 -17.17 -6.64
CA GLY A 247 -25.67 -18.35 -5.85
C GLY A 247 -24.53 -18.15 -4.86
N ILE A 248 -24.16 -16.93 -4.48
CA ILE A 248 -23.23 -16.71 -3.36
C ILE A 248 -23.86 -17.16 -2.02
N ALA A 249 -25.19 -17.12 -1.91
CA ALA A 249 -25.91 -17.55 -0.71
C ALA A 249 -25.67 -19.03 -0.33
N GLN A 250 -25.37 -19.89 -1.31
CA GLN A 250 -25.10 -21.32 -1.08
C GLN A 250 -23.83 -21.58 -0.24
N TYR A 251 -22.98 -20.57 -0.05
CA TYR A 251 -21.76 -20.66 0.74
C TYR A 251 -21.94 -20.18 2.19
N GLY A 252 -23.19 -20.04 2.67
CA GLY A 252 -23.47 -19.62 4.05
C GLY A 252 -23.48 -18.09 4.23
N PHE A 253 -23.81 -17.36 3.18
CA PHE A 253 -24.04 -15.91 3.23
C PHE A 253 -25.51 -15.59 2.98
N THR A 254 -26.00 -14.49 3.53
CA THR A 254 -27.25 -13.88 3.05
C THR A 254 -26.91 -12.99 1.87
N HIS A 255 -27.64 -13.07 0.77
CA HIS A 255 -27.35 -12.24 -0.42
C HIS A 255 -28.56 -11.46 -0.84
N ASN A 256 -28.43 -10.13 -0.82
CA ASN A 256 -29.43 -9.21 -1.32
C ASN A 256 -28.84 -8.42 -2.51
N THR A 257 -29.69 -8.16 -3.49
CA THR A 257 -29.33 -7.48 -4.72
C THR A 257 -30.12 -6.20 -4.85
N VAL A 258 -29.49 -5.14 -5.37
CA VAL A 258 -30.19 -3.91 -5.77
C VAL A 258 -30.19 -3.77 -7.29
N ASN A 259 -31.36 -3.47 -7.86
CA ASN A 259 -31.49 -3.14 -9.27
C ASN A 259 -31.42 -1.62 -9.50
N HIS A 260 -30.24 -1.13 -9.87
CA HIS A 260 -29.98 0.30 -10.09
C HIS A 260 -30.73 0.93 -11.27
N SER A 261 -31.36 0.16 -12.14
CA SER A 261 -32.24 0.75 -13.17
C SER A 261 -33.59 1.18 -12.61
N GLU A 262 -33.97 0.67 -11.44
CA GLU A 262 -35.29 0.88 -10.84
C GLU A 262 -35.18 1.63 -9.51
N ASN A 263 -34.20 1.28 -8.67
CA ASN A 263 -34.10 1.74 -7.30
C ASN A 263 -32.67 2.10 -6.91
N PHE A 264 -32.51 3.11 -6.06
CA PHE A 264 -31.22 3.41 -5.40
C PHE A 264 -30.99 2.59 -4.12
N VAL A 265 -32.08 2.10 -3.52
CA VAL A 265 -32.14 1.20 -2.37
C VAL A 265 -33.31 0.26 -2.63
N ASP A 266 -33.09 -1.05 -2.52
CA ASP A 266 -34.17 -2.01 -2.69
C ASP A 266 -35.25 -1.82 -1.59
N PRO A 267 -36.53 -1.60 -1.94
CA PRO A 267 -37.55 -1.28 -0.95
C PRO A 267 -37.88 -2.44 -0.01
N LEU A 268 -37.66 -3.69 -0.42
CA LEU A 268 -38.00 -4.89 0.37
C LEU A 268 -36.84 -5.31 1.26
N THR A 269 -35.65 -5.45 0.69
CA THR A 269 -34.46 -5.96 1.40
C THR A 269 -33.60 -4.84 1.98
N GLN A 270 -33.89 -3.57 1.66
CA GLN A 270 -33.06 -2.41 1.97
C GLN A 270 -31.63 -2.53 1.41
N ALA A 271 -31.45 -3.29 0.33
CA ALA A 271 -30.14 -3.49 -0.27
C ALA A 271 -29.67 -2.27 -1.05
N HIS A 272 -28.39 -1.93 -0.90
CA HIS A 272 -27.73 -0.87 -1.67
C HIS A 272 -26.21 -1.06 -1.69
N THR A 273 -25.56 -0.49 -2.71
CA THR A 273 -24.09 -0.52 -2.93
C THR A 273 -23.45 0.88 -2.91
N GLN A 274 -24.16 1.86 -2.36
CA GLN A 274 -23.78 3.27 -2.40
C GLN A 274 -22.40 3.58 -1.79
N ARG A 275 -22.03 2.89 -0.70
CA ARG A 275 -20.75 3.13 -0.02
C ARG A 275 -19.60 2.66 -0.90
N ILE A 276 -19.64 1.43 -1.40
CA ILE A 276 -18.58 0.93 -2.28
C ILE A 276 -18.49 1.76 -3.57
N GLU A 277 -19.62 2.20 -4.12
CA GLU A 277 -19.66 3.09 -5.28
C GLU A 277 -18.99 4.44 -5.01
N SER A 278 -19.27 5.04 -3.86
CA SER A 278 -18.66 6.31 -3.44
C SER A 278 -17.14 6.20 -3.27
N LEU A 279 -16.66 5.04 -2.81
CA LEU A 279 -15.24 4.77 -2.55
C LEU A 279 -14.42 4.60 -3.84
N TRP A 280 -15.07 4.29 -4.96
CA TRP A 280 -14.38 4.24 -6.26
C TRP A 280 -13.85 5.59 -6.72
N ARG A 281 -14.54 6.69 -6.38
CA ARG A 281 -14.14 8.04 -6.79
C ARG A 281 -12.76 8.45 -6.26
N PRO A 282 -12.47 8.43 -4.94
CA PRO A 282 -11.14 8.77 -4.44
C PRO A 282 -10.06 7.82 -4.96
N LEU A 283 -10.35 6.52 -5.10
CA LEU A 283 -9.40 5.56 -5.66
C LEU A 283 -9.04 5.88 -7.12
N ARG A 284 -10.03 6.19 -7.97
CA ARG A 284 -9.82 6.62 -9.36
C ARG A 284 -9.03 7.93 -9.44
N LEU A 285 -9.36 8.90 -8.59
CA LEU A 285 -8.61 10.17 -8.55
C LEU A 285 -7.13 9.93 -8.22
N LYS A 286 -6.83 9.08 -7.25
CA LYS A 286 -5.46 8.72 -6.89
C LYS A 286 -4.74 8.01 -8.04
N VAL A 287 -5.27 6.87 -8.49
CA VAL A 287 -4.56 5.96 -9.41
C VAL A 287 -4.61 6.45 -10.86
N VAL A 288 -5.77 6.86 -11.36
CA VAL A 288 -5.95 7.19 -12.78
C VAL A 288 -5.54 8.64 -13.04
N LYS A 289 -5.96 9.59 -12.20
CA LYS A 289 -5.76 11.01 -12.45
C LYS A 289 -4.42 11.54 -11.91
N ASN A 290 -4.14 11.32 -10.63
CA ASN A 290 -2.97 11.93 -9.98
C ASN A 290 -1.66 11.20 -10.31
N MET A 291 -1.73 9.87 -10.45
CA MET A 291 -0.58 9.06 -10.84
C MET A 291 -0.48 8.85 -12.36
N CYS A 292 -1.49 9.29 -13.13
CA CYS A 292 -1.60 9.02 -14.57
C CYS A 292 -1.59 7.52 -14.91
N GLY A 293 -2.14 6.67 -14.04
CA GLY A 293 -2.05 5.21 -14.14
C GLY A 293 -0.90 4.62 -13.34
N THR A 294 -0.74 3.30 -13.43
CA THR A 294 0.36 2.57 -12.79
C THR A 294 0.57 1.23 -13.47
N SER A 295 1.74 0.63 -13.29
CA SER A 295 2.01 -0.73 -13.78
C SER A 295 1.19 -1.77 -13.00
N PRO A 296 0.85 -2.91 -13.62
CA PRO A 296 0.14 -3.99 -12.94
C PRO A 296 0.79 -4.45 -11.64
N ASP A 297 2.13 -4.53 -11.60
CA ASP A 297 2.90 -4.99 -10.43
C ASP A 297 2.80 -4.04 -9.23
N LEU A 298 2.61 -2.74 -9.49
CA LEU A 298 2.54 -1.74 -8.43
C LEU A 298 1.10 -1.48 -7.97
N LEU A 299 0.10 -1.78 -8.80
CA LEU A 299 -1.30 -1.53 -8.46
C LEU A 299 -1.71 -2.13 -7.09
N PRO A 300 -1.38 -3.40 -6.74
CA PRO A 300 -1.69 -3.95 -5.43
C PRO A 300 -1.16 -3.10 -4.27
N ARG A 301 0.05 -2.54 -4.39
CA ARG A 301 0.67 -1.68 -3.36
C ARG A 301 -0.14 -0.41 -3.12
N TYR A 302 -0.66 0.19 -4.19
CA TYR A 302 -1.50 1.39 -4.08
C TYR A 302 -2.90 1.10 -3.52
N LEU A 303 -3.44 -0.09 -3.81
CA LEU A 303 -4.69 -0.57 -3.21
C LEU A 303 -4.52 -0.78 -1.70
N MET A 304 -3.43 -1.42 -1.27
CA MET A 304 -3.12 -1.60 0.16
C MET A 304 -2.91 -0.27 0.87
N GLU A 305 -2.22 0.69 0.24
CA GLU A 305 -2.12 2.03 0.79
C GLU A 305 -3.49 2.70 0.95
N THR A 306 -4.41 2.48 0.02
CA THR A 306 -5.76 3.07 0.08
C THR A 306 -6.58 2.45 1.22
N TRP A 307 -6.51 1.13 1.38
CA TRP A 307 -7.11 0.42 2.51
C TRP A 307 -6.55 0.93 3.85
N TRP A 308 -5.22 0.92 3.99
CA TRP A 308 -4.54 1.26 5.23
C TRP A 308 -4.80 2.71 5.68
N ARG A 309 -4.80 3.67 4.73
CA ARG A 309 -5.19 5.06 5.03
C ARG A 309 -6.67 5.19 5.39
N GLY A 310 -7.52 4.33 4.83
CA GLY A 310 -8.96 4.29 5.12
C GLY A 310 -9.26 3.90 6.55
N ILE A 311 -8.51 2.96 7.12
CA ILE A 311 -8.66 2.51 8.51
C ILE A 311 -7.95 3.43 9.52
N ASN A 312 -6.89 4.14 9.10
CA ASN A 312 -6.09 5.02 9.96
C ASN A 312 -6.33 6.52 9.67
N LYS A 313 -7.52 7.05 9.99
CA LYS A 313 -7.87 8.45 9.61
C LYS A 313 -7.26 9.54 10.48
N SER A 314 -6.99 9.26 11.76
CA SER A 314 -6.64 10.29 12.75
C SER A 314 -5.14 10.53 12.89
N ASP A 315 -4.33 9.48 12.94
CA ASP A 315 -2.88 9.60 13.17
C ASP A 315 -2.08 8.58 12.36
N LEU A 316 -1.91 8.89 11.07
CA LEU A 316 -1.19 8.06 10.10
C LEU A 316 0.26 7.81 10.52
N PHE A 317 0.95 8.82 11.06
CA PHE A 317 2.36 8.66 11.41
C PHE A 317 2.55 7.68 12.55
N ASN A 318 1.83 7.86 13.66
CA ASN A 318 1.96 6.94 14.78
C ASN A 318 1.37 5.55 14.46
N ALA A 319 0.32 5.46 13.64
CA ALA A 319 -0.17 4.18 13.15
C ALA A 319 0.92 3.42 12.38
N PHE A 320 1.59 4.10 11.44
CA PHE A 320 2.65 3.49 10.65
C PHE A 320 3.82 2.99 11.49
N LEU A 321 4.21 3.75 12.52
CA LEU A 321 5.28 3.31 13.43
C LEU A 321 4.89 2.08 14.25
N ARG A 322 3.61 1.96 14.68
CA ARG A 322 3.13 0.74 15.36
C ARG A 322 3.14 -0.46 14.42
N ASP A 323 2.63 -0.29 13.21
CA ASP A 323 2.56 -1.35 12.21
C ASP A 323 3.96 -1.81 11.77
N MET A 324 4.91 -0.88 11.67
CA MET A 324 6.31 -1.21 11.43
C MET A 324 6.89 -2.06 12.55
N ALA A 325 6.57 -1.76 13.81
CA ALA A 325 7.02 -2.56 14.93
C ALA A 325 6.46 -3.98 14.84
N GLU A 326 5.16 -4.16 14.57
CA GLU A 326 4.54 -5.49 14.43
C GLU A 326 5.08 -6.32 13.25
N VAL A 327 5.58 -5.66 12.21
CA VAL A 327 6.13 -6.34 11.04
C VAL A 327 7.58 -6.80 11.25
N PHE A 328 8.36 -6.07 12.03
CA PHE A 328 9.81 -6.28 12.16
C PHE A 328 10.29 -6.66 13.57
N VAL A 329 9.41 -6.68 14.57
CA VAL A 329 9.66 -7.13 15.96
C VAL A 329 8.80 -8.36 16.24
#